data_AF-A0A535UJX3-F1
#
_entry.id   AF-A0A535UJX3-F1
#
_cell.length_a   1.000
_cell.length_b   1.000
_cell.length_c   1.000
_cell.angle_alpha   90.00
_cell.angle_beta   90.00
_cell.angle_gamma   90.00
#
_symmetry.space_group_name_H-M   'P 1'
#
loop_
_entity.id
_entity.type
_entity.pdbx_description
1 polymer ?
#
loop_
_entity_poly.entity_id
_entity_poly.type
_entity_poly.pdbx_seq_one_letter_code
_entity_poly.pdbx_strand_id
1 'polypeptide(L)'
;MRRLRRLWDEHIHSPFPAGGSDPRHQEVALYASWVGSMVEVALARASIDHNLAKMLDTRRAEGNERVFRAAGELGEPVRSYVARLIAIEDLLAQLPVR
;
A
#
# COMPACT_ATOMS: atom_id res chain seq x y z
N MET A 1 -0.57 -8.78 13.26
CA MET A 1 0.60 -9.40 12.59
C MET A 1 0.28 -10.53 11.61
N ARG A 2 -0.32 -11.67 12.02
CA ARG A 2 -0.60 -12.79 11.08
C ARG A 2 -1.42 -12.40 9.85
N ARG A 3 -2.45 -11.56 10.04
CA ARG A 3 -3.30 -11.03 8.96
C ARG A 3 -2.52 -10.17 7.96
N LEU A 4 -1.67 -9.27 8.45
CA LEU A 4 -0.82 -8.41 7.61
C LEU A 4 0.15 -9.25 6.78
N ARG A 5 0.84 -10.22 7.40
CA ARG A 5 1.76 -11.13 6.70
C ARG A 5 1.06 -11.91 5.59
N ARG A 6 -0.08 -12.53 5.89
CA ARG A 6 -0.84 -13.29 4.89
C ARG A 6 -1.24 -12.42 3.69
N LEU A 7 -1.79 -11.24 3.95
CA LEU A 7 -2.25 -10.34 2.90
C LEU A 7 -1.07 -9.78 2.07
N TRP A 8 0.06 -9.51 2.72
CA TRP A 8 1.29 -9.12 2.05
C TRP A 8 1.84 -10.25 1.17
N ASP A 9 1.90 -11.48 1.69
CA ASP A 9 2.33 -12.65 0.93
C ASP A 9 1.44 -12.87 -0.30
N GLU A 10 0.11 -12.76 -0.17
CA GLU A 10 -0.82 -12.81 -1.30
C GLU A 10 -0.57 -11.68 -2.32
N HIS A 11 -0.24 -10.47 -1.83
CA HIS A 11 0.03 -9.31 -2.67
C HIS A 11 1.32 -9.47 -3.48
N ILE A 12 2.43 -9.87 -2.87
CA ILE A 12 3.74 -9.99 -3.56
C ILE A 12 3.75 -11.11 -4.61
N HIS A 13 2.94 -12.15 -4.43
CA HIS A 13 2.77 -13.21 -5.42
C HIS A 13 1.75 -12.85 -6.52
N SER A 14 1.09 -11.70 -6.42
CA SER A 14 0.26 -11.12 -7.46
C SER A 14 1.06 -10.04 -8.19
N PRO A 15 1.70 -10.35 -9.33
CA PRO A 15 2.57 -9.39 -10.01
C PRO A 15 1.81 -8.10 -10.34
N PHE A 16 2.51 -6.96 -10.23
CA PHE A 16 1.94 -5.68 -10.62
C PHE A 16 1.52 -5.77 -12.09
N PRO A 17 0.23 -5.61 -12.42
CA PRO A 17 -0.28 -6.05 -13.71
C PRO A 17 -0.11 -4.98 -14.81
N ALA A 18 1.01 -4.26 -14.77
CA ALA A 18 1.24 -3.10 -15.61
C ALA A 18 2.69 -3.00 -16.07
N GLY A 19 2.84 -2.52 -17.30
CA GLY A 19 4.11 -2.18 -17.93
C GLY A 19 3.93 -0.99 -18.88
N GLY A 20 5.02 -0.30 -19.19
CA GLY A 20 5.02 0.86 -20.07
C GLY A 20 5.05 2.21 -19.35
N SER A 21 5.01 3.28 -20.13
CA SER A 21 5.27 4.66 -19.70
C SER A 21 4.01 5.45 -19.31
N ASP A 22 2.90 4.78 -19.00
CA ASP A 22 1.67 5.45 -18.52
C ASP A 22 1.93 6.05 -17.12
N PRO A 23 1.81 7.37 -16.93
CA PRO A 23 2.02 8.01 -15.63
C PRO A 23 1.15 7.45 -14.51
N ARG A 24 -0.02 6.89 -14.83
CA ARG A 24 -0.93 6.30 -13.84
C ARG A 24 -0.40 4.98 -13.30
N HIS A 25 0.28 4.18 -14.13
CA HIS A 25 0.99 3.01 -13.65
C HIS A 25 2.13 3.39 -12.72
N GLN A 26 2.83 4.50 -13.00
CA GLN A 26 3.87 5.03 -12.12
C GLN A 26 3.30 5.47 -10.76
N GLU A 27 2.17 6.18 -10.74
CA GLU A 27 1.49 6.57 -9.49
C GLU A 27 1.16 5.33 -8.62
N VAL A 28 0.62 4.27 -9.22
CA VAL A 28 0.31 3.03 -8.50
C VAL A 28 1.59 2.31 -8.03
N ALA A 29 2.63 2.28 -8.85
CA ALA A 29 3.91 1.67 -8.48
C ALA A 29 4.60 2.40 -7.33
N LEU A 30 4.55 3.73 -7.31
CA LEU A 30 5.07 4.55 -6.20
C LEU A 30 4.31 4.25 -4.91
N TYR A 31 2.98 4.15 -4.98
CA TYR A 31 2.16 3.78 -3.83
C TYR A 31 2.47 2.36 -3.33
N ALA A 32 2.60 1.39 -4.23
CA ALA A 32 2.97 0.01 -3.88
C ALA A 32 4.33 -0.08 -3.18
N SER A 33 5.34 0.62 -3.72
CA SER A 33 6.68 0.68 -3.14
C SER A 33 6.68 1.27 -1.73
N TRP A 34 5.93 2.37 -1.54
CA TRP A 34 5.79 2.99 -0.24
C TRP A 34 5.11 2.06 0.79
N VAL A 35 3.99 1.43 0.42
CA VAL A 35 3.32 0.44 1.31
C VAL A 35 4.27 -0.71 1.63
N GLY A 36 5.00 -1.24 0.64
CA GLY A 36 5.96 -2.32 0.85
C GLY A 36 7.03 -1.98 1.89
N SER A 37 7.60 -0.78 1.81
CA SER A 37 8.60 -0.32 2.78
C SER A 37 8.06 -0.29 4.23
N MET A 38 6.79 0.09 4.41
CA MET A 38 6.12 0.11 5.70
C MET A 38 5.86 -1.30 6.23
N VAL A 39 5.43 -2.20 5.35
CA VAL A 39 5.19 -3.61 5.70
C VAL A 39 6.46 -4.31 6.15
N GLU A 40 7.59 -4.08 5.50
CA GLU A 40 8.87 -4.67 5.89
C GLU A 40 9.25 -4.29 7.33
N VAL A 41 9.16 -3.00 7.67
CA VAL A 41 9.45 -2.53 9.04
C VAL A 41 8.45 -3.11 10.04
N ALA A 42 7.16 -3.07 9.71
CA ALA A 42 6.10 -3.59 10.56
C ALA A 42 6.23 -5.10 10.82
N LEU A 43 6.56 -5.89 9.80
CA LEU A 43 6.75 -7.33 9.91
C LEU A 43 7.99 -7.70 10.72
N ALA A 44 9.04 -6.89 10.68
CA ALA A 44 10.25 -7.09 11.47
C ALA A 44 10.05 -6.76 12.96
N ARG A 45 9.29 -5.70 13.28
CA ARG A 45 9.20 -5.15 14.65
C ARG A 45 7.87 -5.42 15.35
N ALA A 46 6.85 -5.85 14.62
CA ALA A 46 5.46 -5.97 15.09
C ALA A 46 4.86 -4.66 15.64
N SER A 47 5.45 -3.52 15.29
CA SER A 47 5.05 -2.16 15.63
C SER A 47 5.54 -1.20 14.54
N ILE A 48 5.03 0.03 14.56
CA ILE A 48 5.55 1.14 13.76
C ILE A 48 6.13 2.20 14.70
N ASP A 49 7.11 2.97 14.23
CA ASP A 49 7.61 4.11 14.99
C ASP A 49 6.77 5.37 14.75
N HIS A 50 7.00 6.40 15.56
CA HIS A 50 6.28 7.67 15.48
C HIS A 50 6.42 8.36 14.10
N ASN A 51 7.53 8.17 13.39
CA ASN A 51 7.71 8.77 12.07
C ASN A 51 6.83 8.05 11.04
N LEU A 52 6.83 6.72 11.05
CA LEU A 52 5.97 5.93 10.15
C LEU A 52 4.50 6.16 10.43
N ALA A 53 4.09 6.26 11.70
CA ALA A 53 2.72 6.61 12.08
C ALA A 53 2.33 7.99 11.49
N LYS A 54 3.19 9.00 11.65
CA LYS A 54 2.96 10.34 11.07
C LYS A 54 2.89 10.33 9.55
N MET A 55 3.69 9.50 8.88
CA MET A 55 3.65 9.34 7.43
C MET A 55 2.33 8.71 6.97
N LEU A 56 1.84 7.68 7.67
CA LEU A 56 0.52 7.09 7.42
C LEU A 56 -0.59 8.13 7.60
N ASP A 57 -0.57 8.88 8.70
CA ASP A 57 -1.58 9.92 8.97
C ASP A 57 -1.59 11.00 7.90
N THR A 58 -0.41 11.50 7.50
CA THR A 58 -0.28 12.47 6.41
C THR A 58 -0.86 11.92 5.12
N ARG A 59 -0.52 10.69 4.76
CA ARG A 59 -0.98 10.08 3.50
C ARG A 59 -2.49 9.86 3.49
N ARG A 60 -3.07 9.44 4.61
CA ARG A 60 -4.52 9.30 4.78
C ARG A 60 -5.24 10.65 4.70
N ALA A 61 -4.64 11.70 5.27
CA ALA A 61 -5.17 13.06 5.19
C ALA A 61 -5.14 13.63 3.76
N GLU A 62 -4.13 13.26 2.96
CA GLU A 62 -4.05 13.57 1.53
C GLU A 62 -5.07 12.76 0.68
N GLY A 63 -5.74 11.76 1.27
CA GLY A 63 -6.94 11.12 0.72
C GLY A 63 -6.71 10.10 -0.39
N ASN A 64 -5.46 9.73 -0.72
CA ASN A 64 -5.11 8.77 -1.78
C ASN A 64 -5.82 9.01 -3.13
N GLU A 65 -6.30 10.24 -3.40
CA GLU A 65 -7.22 10.54 -4.52
C GLU A 65 -6.60 10.19 -5.88
N ARG A 66 -5.31 10.50 -6.06
CA ARG A 66 -4.58 10.22 -7.30
C ARG A 66 -4.49 8.72 -7.58
N VAL A 67 -4.21 7.92 -6.55
CA VAL A 67 -4.14 6.46 -6.64
C VAL A 67 -5.52 5.86 -6.93
N PHE A 68 -6.57 6.35 -6.27
CA PHE A 68 -7.94 5.91 -6.55
C PHE A 68 -8.39 6.25 -7.96
N ARG A 69 -8.09 7.47 -8.44
CA ARG A 69 -8.38 7.88 -9.81
C ARG A 69 -7.63 7.01 -10.82
N ALA A 70 -6.32 6.81 -10.63
CA ALA A 70 -5.51 5.94 -11.47
C ALA A 70 -6.07 4.51 -11.52
N ALA A 71 -6.43 3.93 -10.38
CA ALA A 71 -7.04 2.61 -10.28
C ALA A 71 -8.41 2.52 -10.98
N GLY A 72 -9.22 3.58 -10.85
CA GLY A 72 -10.52 3.69 -11.50
C GLY A 72 -10.39 3.67 -13.02
N GLU A 73 -9.51 4.53 -13.55
CA GLU A 73 -9.26 4.72 -14.98
C GLU A 73 -8.56 3.54 -15.65
N LEU A 74 -7.59 2.92 -14.98
CA LEU A 74 -6.87 1.75 -15.50
C LEU A 74 -7.71 0.46 -15.43
N GLY A 75 -8.74 0.43 -14.58
CA GLY A 75 -9.66 -0.70 -14.48
C GLY A 75 -9.03 -1.96 -13.88
N GLU A 76 -9.65 -3.11 -14.13
CA GLU A 76 -9.09 -4.39 -13.72
C GLU A 76 -7.95 -4.80 -14.67
N PRO A 77 -6.89 -5.44 -14.15
CA PRO A 77 -6.69 -5.92 -12.78
C PRO A 77 -6.04 -4.90 -11.81
N VAL A 78 -5.70 -3.68 -12.27
CA VAL A 78 -5.02 -2.65 -11.45
C VAL A 78 -5.88 -2.22 -10.26
N ARG A 79 -7.19 -2.12 -10.45
CA ARG A 79 -8.13 -1.77 -9.38
C ARG A 79 -8.09 -2.77 -8.22
N SER A 80 -8.15 -4.07 -8.50
CA SER A 80 -7.99 -5.11 -7.48
C SER A 80 -6.61 -5.08 -6.81
N TYR A 81 -5.56 -4.77 -7.57
CA TYR A 81 -4.21 -4.61 -7.02
C TYR A 81 -4.13 -3.46 -6.00
N VAL A 82 -4.69 -2.30 -6.34
CA VAL A 82 -4.76 -1.12 -5.46
C VAL A 82 -5.64 -1.38 -4.24
N ALA A 83 -6.79 -2.04 -4.41
CA ALA A 83 -7.67 -2.42 -3.30
C ALA A 83 -6.94 -3.24 -2.23
N ARG A 84 -6.06 -4.17 -2.63
CA ARG A 84 -5.24 -4.95 -1.68
C ARG A 84 -4.24 -4.07 -0.94
N LEU A 85 -3.59 -3.11 -1.62
CA LEU A 85 -2.64 -2.18 -0.99
C LEU A 85 -3.30 -1.31 0.09
N ILE A 86 -4.51 -0.80 -0.18
CA ILE A 86 -5.27 0.01 0.79
C ILE A 86 -5.62 -0.83 2.03
N ALA A 87 -6.05 -2.08 1.82
CA ALA A 87 -6.34 -2.98 2.94
C ALA A 87 -5.08 -3.30 3.78
N ILE A 88 -3.90 -3.33 3.16
CA ILE A 88 -2.62 -3.46 3.85
C ILE A 88 -2.30 -2.18 4.64
N GLU A 89 -2.47 -1.00 4.03
CA GLU A 89 -2.30 0.31 4.68
C GLU A 89 -3.19 0.44 5.93
N ASP A 90 -4.46 0.05 5.83
CA ASP A 90 -5.40 0.04 6.96
C ASP A 90 -4.93 -0.87 8.10
N LEU A 91 -4.31 -2.01 7.80
CA LEU A 91 -3.74 -2.90 8.82
C LEU A 91 -2.49 -2.30 9.46
N LEU A 92 -1.67 -1.57 8.70
CA LEU A 92 -0.50 -0.86 9.22
C LEU A 92 -0.92 0.24 10.21
N ALA A 93 -1.96 1.00 9.88
CA ALA A 93 -2.50 2.06 10.74
C ALA A 93 -3.08 1.55 12.09
N GLN A 94 -3.35 0.24 12.20
CA GLN A 94 -3.84 -0.40 13.42
C GLN A 94 -2.73 -0.96 14.32
N LEU A 95 -1.47 -0.87 13.90
CA LEU A 95 -0.35 -1.38 14.67
C LEU A 95 -0.02 -0.48 15.87
N PRO A 96 0.50 -1.05 16.97
CA PRO A 96 0.96 -0.24 18.08
C PRO A 96 2.13 0.64 17.65
N VAL A 97 2.11 1.90 18.09
CA VAL A 97 3.22 2.85 17.92
C VAL A 97 4.21 2.67 19.07
N ARG A 98 5.50 2.57 18.77
CA ARG A 98 6.57 2.38 19.76
C ARG A 98 7.81 3.20 19.46
#